data_AF-A0AAU1YL86-F1
#
_entry.id   AF-A0AAU1YL86-F1
#
_cell.length_a   1.000
_cell.length_b   1.000
_cell.length_c   1.000
_cell.angle_alpha   90.00
_cell.angle_beta   90.00
_cell.angle_gamma   90.00
#
_symmetry.space_group_name_H-M   'P 1'
#
loop_
_entity.id
_entity.type
_entity.pdbx_description
1 polymer ?
#
loop_
_entity_poly.entity_id
_entity_poly.type
_entity_poly.pdbx_seq_one_letter_code
_entity_poly.pdbx_strand_id
1 'polypeptide(L)'
;MTPPSLPHQAPSPDERPTAPAPAEDRKHVVRRRWITAIIILLLVGVPAGYLAVSAQQSRQSGRDKAAKIGAAKVRTAWPSKVQRSVYEVPIPMTASRVGYLETNNWHTSRLYVQFGVTPQELDTFLADVGTSRDALTRGVSISAEDAAAAGWRWGPKDAWYGITLDAENPRPTRDITVDLTEPTYPKVYVVSTAVP
;
A
#
# COMPACT_ATOMS: atom_id res chain seq x y z
N MET A 1 -99.22 -19.91 11.79
CA MET A 1 -98.02 -19.21 11.27
C MET A 1 -96.83 -20.10 11.54
N THR A 2 -96.40 -20.83 10.51
CA THR A 2 -95.30 -21.80 10.55
C THR A 2 -94.05 -21.10 9.99
N PRO A 3 -92.90 -21.10 10.68
CA PRO A 3 -91.71 -20.43 10.16
C PRO A 3 -91.13 -21.19 8.96
N PRO A 4 -90.51 -20.49 7.98
CA PRO A 4 -89.91 -21.12 6.82
C PRO A 4 -88.66 -21.91 7.19
N SER A 5 -88.60 -23.15 6.71
CA SER A 5 -87.46 -24.05 6.81
C SER A 5 -86.29 -23.52 5.97
N LEU A 6 -85.17 -23.17 6.60
CA LEU A 6 -83.93 -22.82 5.91
C LEU A 6 -83.33 -24.08 5.25
N PRO A 7 -82.79 -23.98 4.02
CA PRO A 7 -82.11 -25.11 3.39
C PRO A 7 -80.84 -25.47 4.19
N HIS A 8 -80.68 -26.76 4.50
CA HIS A 8 -79.44 -27.29 5.07
C HIS A 8 -78.28 -27.05 4.10
N GLN A 9 -77.27 -26.35 4.59
CA GLN A 9 -75.99 -26.20 3.91
C GLN A 9 -75.33 -27.58 3.79
N ALA A 10 -75.02 -28.00 2.56
CA ALA A 10 -74.26 -29.24 2.34
C ALA A 10 -72.84 -29.08 2.92
N PRO A 11 -72.28 -30.12 3.57
CA PRO A 11 -70.93 -30.07 4.11
C PRO A 11 -69.90 -29.94 2.98
N SER A 12 -68.88 -29.10 3.19
CA SER A 12 -67.74 -28.94 2.30
C SER A 12 -66.98 -30.28 2.16
N PRO A 13 -66.44 -30.65 0.99
CA PRO A 13 -65.81 -31.97 0.78
C PRO A 13 -64.46 -32.20 1.48
N ASP A 14 -64.05 -31.35 2.43
CA ASP A 14 -62.67 -31.36 2.97
C ASP A 14 -62.54 -31.72 4.46
N GLU A 15 -63.61 -32.06 5.16
CA GLU A 15 -63.50 -32.65 6.51
C GLU A 15 -63.38 -34.17 6.42
N ARG A 16 -62.21 -34.64 5.99
CA ARG A 16 -61.73 -35.97 6.37
C ARG A 16 -61.34 -35.93 7.86
N PRO A 17 -61.69 -36.95 8.67
CA PRO A 17 -61.19 -37.06 10.03
C PRO A 17 -59.66 -36.92 10.00
N THR A 18 -59.12 -35.94 10.73
CA THR A 18 -57.68 -35.79 10.89
C THR A 18 -57.17 -37.04 11.61
N ALA A 19 -56.69 -38.01 10.82
CA ALA A 19 -55.91 -39.11 11.34
C ALA A 19 -54.74 -38.51 12.13
N PRO A 20 -54.42 -39.02 13.33
CA PRO A 20 -53.21 -38.62 14.01
C PRO A 20 -52.05 -38.87 13.04
N ALA A 21 -51.27 -37.81 12.74
CA ALA A 21 -50.08 -37.96 11.91
C ALA A 21 -49.27 -39.15 12.47
N PRO A 22 -48.88 -40.13 11.64
CA PRO A 22 -48.13 -41.27 12.14
C PRO A 22 -46.92 -40.75 12.88
N ALA A 23 -46.74 -41.19 14.12
CA ALA A 23 -45.61 -40.79 14.95
C ALA A 23 -44.34 -41.01 14.14
N GLU A 24 -43.68 -39.91 13.78
CA GLU A 24 -42.52 -39.92 12.89
C GLU A 24 -41.49 -40.91 13.47
N ASP A 25 -41.17 -41.94 12.71
CA ASP A 25 -40.28 -43.01 13.16
C ASP A 25 -38.97 -42.37 13.65
N ARG A 26 -38.57 -42.65 14.90
CA ARG A 26 -37.46 -41.96 15.59
C ARG A 26 -36.18 -41.95 14.76
N LYS A 27 -36.00 -42.96 13.91
CA LYS A 27 -34.90 -43.09 12.95
C LYS A 27 -34.87 -41.98 11.91
N HIS A 28 -36.04 -41.53 11.43
CA HIS A 28 -36.17 -40.45 10.46
C HIS A 28 -35.83 -39.08 11.07
N VAL A 29 -36.24 -38.84 12.32
CA VAL A 29 -35.90 -37.59 13.03
C VAL A 29 -34.40 -37.50 13.31
N VAL A 30 -33.78 -38.61 13.72
CA VAL A 30 -32.31 -38.68 13.93
C VAL A 30 -31.58 -38.48 12.60
N ARG A 31 -32.00 -39.16 11.52
CA ARG A 31 -31.41 -39.01 10.19
C ARG A 31 -31.52 -37.58 9.66
N ARG A 32 -32.68 -36.92 9.82
CA ARG A 32 -32.87 -35.52 9.43
C ARG A 32 -31.95 -34.59 10.21
N ARG A 33 -31.79 -34.81 11.53
CA ARG A 33 -30.88 -34.02 12.38
C ARG A 33 -29.42 -34.16 11.95
N TRP A 34 -28.97 -35.37 11.60
CA TRP A 34 -27.62 -35.59 11.07
C TRP A 34 -27.41 -34.91 9.71
N ILE A 35 -28.39 -34.99 8.80
CA ILE A 35 -28.33 -34.31 7.51
C ILE A 35 -28.26 -32.79 7.71
N THR A 36 -29.10 -32.23 8.57
CA THR A 36 -29.08 -30.79 8.89
C THR A 36 -27.74 -30.38 9.51
N ALA A 37 -27.18 -31.18 10.42
CA ALA A 37 -25.87 -30.91 11.01
C ALA A 37 -24.75 -30.90 9.95
N ILE A 38 -24.75 -31.85 9.01
CA ILE A 38 -23.81 -31.90 7.89
C ILE A 38 -23.96 -30.66 6.99
N ILE A 39 -25.19 -30.27 6.67
CA ILE A 39 -25.45 -29.07 5.86
C ILE A 39 -24.92 -27.82 6.57
N ILE A 40 -25.19 -27.65 7.86
CA ILE A 40 -24.69 -26.50 8.63
C ILE A 40 -23.16 -26.49 8.67
N LEU A 41 -22.52 -27.65 8.87
CA LEU A 41 -21.06 -27.79 8.84
C LEU A 41 -20.49 -27.34 7.48
N LEU A 42 -21.12 -27.73 6.37
CA LEU A 42 -20.71 -27.33 5.02
C LEU A 42 -20.94 -25.83 4.78
N LEU A 43 -22.11 -25.30 5.14
CA LEU A 43 -22.52 -23.93 4.85
C LEU A 43 -21.76 -22.89 5.69
N VAL A 44 -21.33 -23.25 6.90
CA VAL A 44 -20.51 -22.37 7.77
C VAL A 44 -19.03 -22.69 7.63
N GLY A 45 -18.66 -23.98 7.58
CA GLY A 45 -17.28 -24.42 7.56
C GLY A 45 -16.54 -24.08 6.26
N VAL A 46 -17.21 -24.15 5.11
CA VAL A 46 -16.58 -23.78 3.82
C VAL A 46 -16.29 -22.28 3.75
N PRO A 47 -17.25 -21.37 4.02
CA PRO A 47 -16.96 -19.93 4.05
C PRO A 47 -15.96 -19.55 5.16
N ALA A 48 -16.10 -20.10 6.38
CA ALA A 48 -15.17 -19.80 7.47
C ALA A 48 -13.75 -20.32 7.20
N GLY A 49 -13.63 -21.51 6.60
CA GLY A 49 -12.34 -22.08 6.18
C GLY A 49 -11.71 -21.27 5.05
N TYR A 50 -12.49 -20.84 4.07
CA TYR A 50 -12.02 -19.94 3.01
C TYR A 50 -11.56 -18.59 3.57
N LEU A 51 -12.32 -18.00 4.50
CA LEU A 51 -11.95 -16.75 5.16
C LEU A 51 -10.63 -16.89 5.94
N ALA A 52 -10.43 -17.99 6.67
CA ALA A 52 -9.18 -18.25 7.40
C ALA A 52 -7.96 -18.34 6.47
N VAL A 53 -8.08 -19.07 5.35
CA VAL A 53 -7.01 -19.19 4.35
C VAL A 53 -6.75 -17.85 3.65
N SER A 54 -7.80 -17.10 3.32
CA SER A 54 -7.69 -15.79 2.67
C SER A 54 -7.04 -14.74 3.57
N ALA A 55 -7.28 -14.79 4.89
CA ALA A 55 -6.65 -13.91 5.86
C ALA A 55 -5.15 -14.20 6.01
N GLN A 56 -4.74 -15.48 5.96
CA GLN A 56 -3.32 -15.86 5.91
C GLN A 56 -2.68 -15.46 4.58
N GLN A 57 -3.34 -15.69 3.44
CA GLN A 57 -2.86 -15.22 2.12
C GLN A 57 -2.72 -13.70 2.07
N SER A 58 -3.65 -12.95 2.67
CA SER A 58 -3.60 -11.48 2.70
C SER A 58 -2.43 -10.95 3.56
N ARG A 59 -2.05 -11.66 4.63
CA ARG A 59 -0.95 -11.28 5.53
C ARG A 59 0.43 -11.76 5.06
N GLN A 60 0.50 -12.87 4.33
CA GLN A 60 1.73 -13.32 3.65
C GLN A 60 1.95 -12.51 2.36
N SER A 61 0.92 -12.23 1.57
CA SER A 61 0.98 -11.42 0.34
C SER A 61 1.57 -10.02 0.55
N GLY A 62 1.26 -9.37 1.68
CA GLY A 62 1.84 -8.06 2.03
C GLY A 62 3.33 -8.14 2.38
N ARG A 63 3.75 -9.19 3.10
CA ARG A 63 5.16 -9.41 3.47
C ARG A 63 5.99 -9.95 2.32
N ASP A 64 5.41 -10.77 1.45
CA ASP A 64 6.06 -11.30 0.25
C ASP A 64 6.17 -10.25 -0.85
N LYS A 65 5.23 -9.28 -0.93
CA LYS A 65 5.41 -8.07 -1.75
C LYS A 65 6.51 -7.19 -1.19
N ALA A 66 6.57 -6.95 0.13
CA ALA A 66 7.67 -6.20 0.75
C ALA A 66 9.03 -6.92 0.57
N ALA A 67 9.08 -8.25 0.63
CA ALA A 67 10.28 -9.05 0.44
C ALA A 67 10.71 -9.21 -1.03
N LYS A 68 9.78 -9.14 -2.00
CA LYS A 68 10.09 -9.10 -3.43
C LYS A 68 10.52 -7.73 -3.95
N ILE A 69 10.40 -6.63 -3.19
CA ILE A 69 11.14 -5.38 -3.45
C ILE A 69 12.60 -5.55 -2.98
N GLY A 70 13.24 -6.64 -3.40
CA GLY A 70 14.57 -7.05 -2.94
C GLY A 70 15.72 -6.58 -3.82
N ALA A 71 15.51 -5.79 -4.87
CA ALA A 71 16.62 -5.41 -5.77
C ALA A 71 16.45 -4.13 -6.60
N ALA A 72 15.42 -3.30 -6.36
CA ALA A 72 15.31 -2.04 -7.07
C ALA A 72 16.21 -1.00 -6.39
N LYS A 73 17.44 -0.87 -6.89
CA LYS A 73 18.38 0.20 -6.50
C LYS A 73 18.32 1.34 -7.50
N VAL A 74 18.90 2.48 -7.15
CA VAL A 74 19.10 3.59 -8.09
C VAL A 74 19.84 3.08 -9.34
N ARG A 75 19.23 3.31 -10.50
CA ARG A 75 19.77 2.90 -11.81
C ARG A 75 20.23 4.12 -12.59
N THR A 76 21.30 3.96 -13.38
CA THR A 76 21.83 5.01 -14.24
C THR A 76 20.83 5.32 -15.36
N ALA A 77 20.08 6.39 -15.18
CA ALA A 77 19.06 6.88 -16.11
C ALA A 77 18.59 8.27 -15.64
N TRP A 78 17.89 8.97 -16.50
CA TRP A 78 17.21 10.22 -16.14
C TRP A 78 15.76 9.96 -15.74
N PRO A 79 15.26 10.54 -14.64
CA PRO A 79 13.84 10.61 -14.40
C PRO A 79 13.20 11.52 -15.46
N SER A 80 11.97 11.20 -15.85
CA SER A 80 11.18 12.01 -16.77
C SER A 80 10.96 13.43 -16.22
N LYS A 81 10.62 14.38 -17.12
CA LYS A 81 10.25 15.74 -16.71
C LYS A 81 9.05 15.73 -15.74
N VAL A 82 8.08 14.85 -15.95
CA VAL A 82 6.90 14.73 -15.09
C VAL A 82 7.30 14.25 -13.70
N GLN A 83 8.10 13.18 -13.58
CA GLN A 83 8.62 12.72 -12.28
C GLN A 83 9.35 13.86 -11.55
N ARG A 84 10.28 14.55 -12.22
CA ARG A 84 11.00 15.67 -11.60
C ARG A 84 10.09 16.79 -11.13
N SER A 85 9.01 17.07 -11.87
CA SER A 85 8.03 18.08 -11.48
C SER A 85 7.17 17.65 -10.30
N VAL A 86 6.69 16.41 -10.28
CA VAL A 86 5.83 15.88 -9.22
C VAL A 86 6.59 15.75 -7.90
N TYR A 87 7.85 15.33 -7.98
CA TYR A 87 8.73 15.16 -6.83
C TYR A 87 9.57 16.41 -6.53
N GLU A 88 9.36 17.52 -7.26
CA GLU A 88 10.08 18.78 -7.05
C GLU A 88 11.62 18.63 -6.97
N VAL A 89 12.20 17.83 -7.87
CA VAL A 89 13.65 17.60 -7.98
C VAL A 89 14.17 18.20 -9.29
N PRO A 90 14.55 19.49 -9.33
CA PRO A 90 15.04 20.17 -10.52
C PRO A 90 16.50 19.78 -10.82
N ILE A 91 16.71 18.60 -11.40
CA ILE A 91 18.06 18.15 -11.78
C ILE A 91 18.62 19.09 -12.88
N PRO A 92 19.79 19.74 -12.68
CA PRO A 92 20.42 20.59 -13.70
C PRO A 92 20.65 19.84 -15.02
N MET A 93 20.41 20.48 -16.17
CA MET A 93 20.45 19.81 -17.48
C MET A 93 21.82 19.19 -17.84
N THR A 94 22.89 19.78 -17.33
CA THR A 94 24.29 19.37 -17.54
C THR A 94 24.81 18.46 -16.43
N ALA A 95 23.95 18.06 -15.50
CA ALA A 95 24.30 17.11 -14.46
C ALA A 95 24.74 15.76 -15.06
N SER A 96 25.66 15.11 -14.37
CA SER A 96 26.31 13.89 -14.84
C SER A 96 26.10 12.74 -13.85
N ARG A 97 26.33 11.50 -14.30
CA ARG A 97 26.11 10.29 -13.49
C ARG A 97 24.71 10.25 -12.85
N VAL A 98 23.71 10.75 -13.56
CA VAL A 98 22.33 10.77 -13.08
C VAL A 98 21.83 9.35 -12.91
N GLY A 99 21.27 9.08 -11.73
CA GLY A 99 20.55 7.86 -11.46
C GLY A 99 19.29 8.16 -10.68
N TYR A 100 18.27 7.34 -10.89
CA TYR A 100 17.06 7.42 -10.08
C TYR A 100 16.46 6.04 -9.79
N LEU A 101 15.60 6.02 -8.78
CA LEU A 101 14.67 4.96 -8.45
C LEU A 101 13.37 5.63 -8.03
N GLU A 102 12.24 5.14 -8.53
CA GLU A 102 10.92 5.53 -8.01
C GLU A 102 10.33 4.32 -7.29
N THR A 103 9.79 4.55 -6.10
CA THR A 103 8.99 3.55 -5.38
C THR A 103 7.62 4.15 -5.08
N ASN A 104 6.58 3.34 -5.26
CA ASN A 104 5.21 3.79 -5.07
C ASN A 104 4.41 2.70 -4.34
N ASN A 105 3.66 3.10 -3.32
CA ASN A 105 2.60 2.31 -2.72
C ASN A 105 1.38 3.20 -2.45
N TRP A 106 0.27 2.58 -2.06
CA TRP A 106 -1.01 3.25 -1.84
C TRP A 106 -0.98 4.40 -0.81
N HIS A 107 0.04 4.45 0.04
CA HIS A 107 0.18 5.43 1.12
C HIS A 107 1.29 6.46 0.87
N THR A 108 2.30 6.13 0.05
CA THR A 108 3.47 6.98 -0.14
C THR A 108 4.12 6.72 -1.48
N SER A 109 4.52 7.81 -2.12
CA SER A 109 5.32 7.81 -3.34
C SER A 109 6.69 8.43 -3.03
N ARG A 110 7.77 7.80 -3.47
CA ARG A 110 9.15 8.29 -3.27
C ARG A 110 9.94 8.29 -4.56
N LEU A 111 10.73 9.34 -4.75
CA LEU A 111 11.75 9.43 -5.79
C LEU A 111 13.12 9.58 -5.14
N TYR A 112 13.99 8.62 -5.43
CA TYR A 112 15.40 8.63 -5.07
C TYR A 112 16.19 9.08 -6.29
N VAL A 113 17.03 10.09 -6.14
CA VAL A 113 17.83 10.64 -7.23
C VAL A 113 19.26 10.85 -6.76
N GLN A 114 20.23 10.54 -7.61
CA GLN A 114 21.62 10.97 -7.45
C GLN A 114 22.13 11.61 -8.73
N PHE A 115 23.03 12.59 -8.61
CA PHE A 115 23.72 13.18 -9.75
C PHE A 115 24.97 13.95 -9.31
N GLY A 116 25.94 14.09 -10.20
CA GLY A 116 27.11 14.95 -10.04
C GLY A 116 26.91 16.29 -10.73
N VAL A 117 27.44 17.35 -10.12
CA VAL A 117 27.31 18.74 -10.58
C VAL A 117 28.64 19.47 -10.46
N THR A 118 28.74 20.63 -11.11
CA THR A 118 29.74 21.65 -10.80
C THR A 118 29.30 22.47 -9.57
N PRO A 119 30.21 23.27 -8.96
CA PRO A 119 29.82 24.17 -7.87
C PRO A 119 28.66 25.12 -8.24
N GLN A 120 28.71 25.74 -9.42
CA GLN A 120 27.66 26.68 -9.83
C GLN A 120 26.30 25.99 -10.03
N GLU A 121 26.31 24.77 -10.58
CA GLU A 121 25.10 23.95 -10.72
C GLU A 121 24.55 23.49 -9.37
N LEU A 122 25.41 23.22 -8.38
CA LEU A 122 24.97 22.95 -7.01
C LEU A 122 24.23 24.16 -6.44
N ASP A 123 24.76 25.37 -6.61
CA ASP A 123 24.11 26.59 -6.13
C ASP A 123 22.76 26.82 -6.81
N THR A 124 22.71 26.58 -8.12
CA THR A 124 21.47 26.65 -8.90
C THR A 124 20.44 25.63 -8.41
N PHE A 125 20.85 24.36 -8.25
CA PHE A 125 19.97 23.30 -7.75
C PHE A 125 19.41 23.64 -6.36
N LEU A 126 20.27 24.08 -5.44
CA LEU A 126 19.86 24.44 -4.08
C LEU A 126 18.89 25.64 -4.10
N ALA A 127 19.16 26.66 -4.91
CA ALA A 127 18.27 27.80 -5.08
C ALA A 127 16.90 27.39 -5.65
N ASP A 128 16.89 26.53 -6.68
CA ASP A 128 15.65 26.04 -7.31
C ASP A 128 14.78 25.23 -6.35
N VAL A 129 15.38 24.51 -5.40
CA VAL A 129 14.64 23.85 -4.31
C VAL A 129 14.38 24.75 -3.10
N GLY A 130 14.73 26.05 -3.18
CA GLY A 130 14.41 27.04 -2.15
C GLY A 130 15.37 27.08 -0.96
N THR A 131 16.62 26.68 -1.13
CA THR A 131 17.66 26.72 -0.09
C THR A 131 19.01 27.23 -0.64
N SER A 132 20.08 27.14 0.16
CA SER A 132 21.44 27.49 -0.24
C SER A 132 22.47 26.60 0.47
N ARG A 133 23.75 26.72 0.09
CA ARG A 133 24.83 25.98 0.77
C ARG A 133 24.95 26.31 2.25
N ASP A 134 24.69 27.57 2.62
CA ASP A 134 24.83 28.04 4.00
C ASP A 134 23.79 27.41 4.95
N ALA A 135 22.67 26.94 4.39
CA ALA A 135 21.64 26.23 5.13
C ALA A 135 21.97 24.75 5.34
N LEU A 136 22.96 24.20 4.62
CA LEU A 136 23.32 22.79 4.77
C LEU A 136 24.06 22.57 6.10
N THR A 137 23.68 21.50 6.78
CA THR A 137 24.29 21.11 8.05
C THR A 137 25.23 19.93 7.86
N ARG A 138 26.30 19.84 8.63
CA ARG A 138 27.22 18.69 8.55
C ARG A 138 26.48 17.39 8.86
N GLY A 139 26.64 16.40 7.98
CA GLY A 139 26.04 15.08 8.11
C GLY A 139 25.16 14.71 6.92
N VAL A 140 24.46 13.59 7.07
CA VAL A 140 23.53 13.04 6.08
C VAL A 140 22.12 13.25 6.63
N SER A 141 21.24 13.87 5.84
CA SER A 141 19.81 14.00 6.18
C SER A 141 18.99 12.77 5.76
N ILE A 142 19.43 12.07 4.71
CA ILE A 142 18.74 10.89 4.19
C ILE A 142 18.79 9.74 5.21
N SER A 143 17.63 9.16 5.49
CA SER A 143 17.49 8.06 6.45
C SER A 143 18.32 6.83 6.04
N ALA A 144 18.71 6.02 7.02
CA ALA A 144 19.44 4.78 6.75
C ALA A 144 18.61 3.78 5.91
N GLU A 145 17.29 3.77 6.11
CA GLU A 145 16.34 2.94 5.37
C GLU A 145 16.27 3.35 3.90
N ASP A 146 16.16 4.66 3.64
CA ASP A 146 16.13 5.20 2.29
C ASP A 146 17.47 5.02 1.56
N ALA A 147 18.58 5.22 2.27
CA ALA A 147 19.91 4.93 1.73
C ALA A 147 20.03 3.45 1.34
N ALA A 148 19.53 2.53 2.18
CA ALA A 148 19.53 1.10 1.88
C ALA A 148 18.65 0.75 0.67
N ALA A 149 17.46 1.34 0.58
CA ALA A 149 16.56 1.16 -0.56
C ALA A 149 17.19 1.66 -1.88
N ALA A 150 17.81 2.84 -1.84
CA ALA A 150 18.51 3.40 -3.00
C ALA A 150 19.81 2.65 -3.35
N GLY A 151 20.38 1.89 -2.41
CA GLY A 151 21.66 1.24 -2.55
C GLY A 151 22.86 2.16 -2.30
N TRP A 152 22.65 3.28 -1.62
CA TRP A 152 23.68 4.25 -1.27
C TRP A 152 24.45 3.82 -0.01
N ARG A 153 25.70 4.27 0.06
CA ARG A 153 26.59 4.07 1.20
C ARG A 153 27.33 5.36 1.46
N TRP A 154 27.35 5.76 2.72
CA TRP A 154 27.98 7.01 3.15
C TRP A 154 29.42 6.75 3.56
N GLY A 155 30.32 7.67 3.17
CA GLY A 155 31.73 7.66 3.53
C GLY A 155 31.98 8.37 4.87
N PRO A 156 33.21 8.89 5.10
CA PRO A 156 33.54 9.69 6.27
C PRO A 156 32.63 10.91 6.40
N LYS A 157 32.03 11.11 7.57
CA LYS A 157 30.96 12.12 7.81
C LYS A 157 31.38 13.57 7.51
N ASP A 158 32.68 13.88 7.59
CA ASP A 158 33.18 15.25 7.47
C ASP A 158 33.06 15.88 6.07
N ALA A 159 32.79 15.05 5.06
CA ALA A 159 32.57 15.50 3.69
C ALA A 159 31.10 15.60 3.29
N TRP A 160 30.17 15.26 4.19
CA TRP A 160 28.73 15.22 3.88
C TRP A 160 28.01 16.38 4.52
N TYR A 161 27.09 16.96 3.75
CA TYR A 161 26.24 18.05 4.20
C TYR A 161 24.81 17.77 3.80
N GLY A 162 23.86 17.96 4.72
CA GLY A 162 22.48 17.57 4.54
C GLY A 162 21.50 18.63 5.02
N ILE A 163 20.32 18.59 4.43
CA ILE A 163 19.14 19.35 4.84
C ILE A 163 17.88 18.53 4.53
N THR A 164 16.83 18.76 5.32
CA THR A 164 15.48 18.30 5.05
C THR A 164 14.62 19.53 4.78
N LEU A 165 13.93 19.53 3.64
CA LEU A 165 13.01 20.58 3.23
C LEU A 165 11.59 20.06 3.38
N ASP A 166 10.98 20.36 4.53
CA ASP A 166 9.61 19.96 4.84
C ASP A 166 8.59 20.67 3.95
N ALA A 167 7.52 19.95 3.60
CA ALA A 167 6.38 20.50 2.88
C ALA A 167 5.09 19.89 3.42
N GLU A 168 3.98 20.62 3.29
CA GLU A 168 2.66 20.11 3.65
C GLU A 168 2.11 19.21 2.53
N ASN A 169 1.46 18.12 2.91
CA ASN A 169 0.85 17.20 1.95
C ASN A 169 -0.16 17.93 1.03
N PRO A 170 -0.18 17.62 -0.28
CA PRO A 170 0.51 16.51 -0.92
C PRO A 170 1.90 16.85 -1.48
N ARG A 171 2.44 18.04 -1.21
CA ARG A 171 3.78 18.42 -1.69
C ARG A 171 4.84 17.56 -1.02
N PRO A 172 5.92 17.20 -1.73
CA PRO A 172 6.91 16.30 -1.18
C PRO A 172 7.84 16.98 -0.18
N THR A 173 8.14 16.27 0.91
CA THR A 173 9.33 16.54 1.73
C THR A 173 10.58 16.04 0.98
N ARG A 174 11.64 16.85 0.94
CA ARG A 174 12.90 16.49 0.27
C ARG A 174 14.05 16.42 1.25
N ASP A 175 14.64 15.24 1.40
CA ASP A 175 15.91 15.04 2.09
C ASP A 175 17.04 15.12 1.08
N ILE A 176 17.91 16.12 1.23
CA ILE A 176 19.02 16.38 0.33
C ILE A 176 20.33 16.18 1.08
N THR A 177 21.21 15.34 0.54
CA THR A 177 22.57 15.15 1.04
C THR A 177 23.57 15.41 -0.09
N VAL A 178 24.61 16.17 0.22
CA VAL A 178 25.67 16.58 -0.71
C VAL A 178 27.00 16.00 -0.25
N ASP A 179 27.68 15.31 -1.15
CA ASP A 179 29.07 14.85 -1.02
C ASP A 179 30.00 15.95 -1.54
N LEU A 180 30.79 16.54 -0.64
CA LEU A 180 31.81 17.54 -0.94
C LEU A 180 33.24 16.97 -0.80
N THR A 181 33.41 15.64 -0.86
CA THR A 181 34.75 15.00 -0.84
C THR A 181 35.61 15.51 -2.00
N GLU A 182 35.00 15.76 -3.16
CA GLU A 182 35.62 16.40 -4.32
C GLU A 182 34.91 17.74 -4.59
N PRO A 183 35.36 18.87 -4.01
CA PRO A 183 34.62 20.14 -4.04
C PRO A 183 34.40 20.71 -5.45
N THR A 184 35.23 20.32 -6.43
CA THR A 184 35.10 20.70 -7.84
C THR A 184 34.02 19.90 -8.58
N TYR A 185 33.58 18.77 -8.03
CA TYR A 185 32.55 17.92 -8.60
C TYR A 185 31.63 17.33 -7.49
N PRO A 186 30.83 18.18 -6.81
CA PRO A 186 29.90 17.70 -5.79
C PRO A 186 28.93 16.63 -6.32
N LYS A 187 28.56 15.68 -5.46
CA LYS A 187 27.45 14.76 -5.76
C LYS A 187 26.27 15.06 -4.86
N VAL A 188 25.10 15.11 -5.45
CA VAL A 188 23.84 15.37 -4.77
C VAL A 188 23.03 14.08 -4.74
N TYR A 189 22.45 13.81 -3.58
CA TYR A 189 21.52 12.72 -3.31
C TYR A 189 20.22 13.35 -2.80
N VAL A 190 19.09 12.92 -3.34
CA VAL A 190 17.77 13.45 -2.98
C VAL A 190 16.81 12.29 -2.76
N VAL A 191 16.10 12.32 -1.64
CA VAL A 191 14.88 11.52 -1.43
C VAL A 191 13.72 12.48 -1.34
N SER A 192 12.81 12.40 -2.31
CA SER A 192 11.59 13.18 -2.32
C SER A 192 10.42 12.27 -1.97
N THR A 193 9.73 12.55 -0.86
CA THR A 193 8.63 11.74 -0.34
C THR A 193 7.32 12.52 -0.41
N ALA A 194 6.37 12.03 -1.21
CA ALA A 194 5.02 12.57 -1.32
C ALA A 194 4.00 11.62 -0.70
N VAL A 195 3.09 12.18 0.10
CA VAL A 195 1.94 11.47 0.69
C VAL A 195 0.67 12.03 0.02
N PRO A 196 -0.12 11.19 -0.68
CA PRO A 196 -1.32 11.61 -1.39
C PRO A 196 -2.42 12.18 -0.48
#